data_AF-A0A1D9GRC4-F1
#
_entry.id   AF-A0A1D9GRC4-F1
#
_cell.length_a   1.000
_cell.length_b   1.000
_cell.length_c   1.000
_cell.angle_alpha   90.00
_cell.angle_beta   90.00
_cell.angle_gamma   90.00
#
_symmetry.space_group_name_H-M   'P 1'
#
loop_
_entity.id
_entity.type
_entity.pdbx_description
1 polymer ?
#
loop_
_entity_poly.entity_id
_entity_poly.type
_entity_poly.pdbx_seq_one_letter_code
_entity_poly.pdbx_strand_id
1 'polypeptide(L)'
;MAAALTLFLKLIPLYITVMLGWVAGRYLEASGRHIAGIMLYIVTPSVVFSGVMAAPLTPAVIFLPFLTFGLASLLGIVQLKLARKLITDGSASIIPLCVGSGNTGYFGVPVALLLFGEEGVGLYIVCMLGTTLFENSVGFYLAARGRYELKDALWRVVKLPSIYAFLAAVVLNLSGFGIPDIFVPLFDNLRGAYSILGMMIIGMSITSFRGLAGNIRFTGLAFFGKFVVWPLAAILFWWLDAHILGIYEPAVHKAMFLISITPIAANTVVIATLLDVSPRQAAGTVLLTTLFALAFIPVMISLAF
;
A
#
# COMPACT_ATOMS: atom_id res chain seq x y z
N MET A 1 -9.28 10.09 -23.04
CA MET A 1 -9.67 11.24 -22.18
C MET A 1 -11.00 11.01 -21.46
N ALA A 2 -12.05 10.52 -22.12
CA ALA A 2 -13.34 10.22 -21.48
C ALA A 2 -13.25 9.14 -20.37
N ALA A 3 -12.52 8.05 -20.59
CA ALA A 3 -12.35 6.97 -19.58
C ALA A 3 -11.64 7.44 -18.31
N ALA A 4 -10.57 8.23 -18.44
CA ALA A 4 -9.85 8.83 -17.31
C ALA A 4 -10.76 9.78 -16.50
N LEU A 5 -11.59 10.58 -17.19
CA LEU A 5 -12.55 11.47 -16.54
C LEU A 5 -13.63 10.66 -15.79
N THR A 6 -14.17 9.60 -16.39
CA THR A 6 -15.13 8.71 -15.72
C THR A 6 -14.53 8.04 -14.49
N LEU A 7 -13.29 7.56 -14.58
CA LEU A 7 -12.57 7.00 -13.43
C LEU A 7 -12.32 8.04 -12.34
N PHE A 8 -11.92 9.25 -12.73
CA PHE A 8 -11.75 10.36 -11.79
C PHE A 8 -13.04 10.69 -11.05
N LEU A 9 -14.18 10.76 -11.76
CA LEU A 9 -15.50 10.96 -11.16
C LEU A 9 -15.87 9.82 -10.20
N LYS A 10 -15.54 8.57 -10.53
CA LYS A 10 -15.76 7.42 -9.65
C LYS A 10 -14.91 7.44 -8.37
N LEU A 11 -13.77 8.15 -8.36
CA LEU A 11 -12.94 8.34 -7.18
C LEU A 11 -13.37 9.51 -6.27
N ILE A 12 -14.32 10.35 -6.70
CA ILE A 12 -14.84 11.48 -5.90
C ILE A 12 -15.23 11.07 -4.48
N PRO A 13 -15.96 9.96 -4.24
CA PRO A 13 -16.31 9.55 -2.89
C PRO A 13 -15.08 9.37 -1.98
N LEU A 14 -13.97 8.84 -2.53
CA LEU A 14 -12.73 8.68 -1.78
C LEU A 14 -12.13 10.05 -1.41
N TYR A 15 -12.18 11.04 -2.32
CA TYR A 15 -11.74 12.40 -2.02
C TYR A 15 -12.58 13.06 -0.92
N ILE A 16 -13.89 12.82 -0.93
CA ILE A 16 -14.79 13.29 0.13
C ILE A 16 -14.37 12.70 1.47
N THR A 17 -14.06 11.40 1.56
CA THR A 17 -13.60 10.79 2.83
C THR A 17 -12.29 11.37 3.34
N VAL A 18 -11.33 11.71 2.46
CA VAL A 18 -10.10 12.42 2.85
C VAL A 18 -10.43 13.80 3.40
N MET A 19 -11.29 14.57 2.73
CA MET A 19 -11.73 15.89 3.21
C MET A 19 -12.43 15.80 4.57
N LEU A 20 -13.30 14.80 4.76
CA LEU A 20 -13.95 14.55 6.05
C LEU A 20 -12.93 14.24 7.15
N GLY A 21 -11.90 13.43 6.84
CA GLY A 21 -10.79 13.19 7.77
C GLY A 21 -10.04 14.46 8.13
N TRP A 22 -9.76 15.33 7.15
CA TRP A 22 -9.13 16.63 7.40
C TRP A 22 -9.98 17.53 8.29
N VAL A 23 -11.28 17.63 8.01
CA VAL A 23 -12.24 18.38 8.85
C VAL A 23 -12.25 17.81 10.28
N ALA A 24 -12.33 16.49 10.43
CA ALA A 24 -12.32 15.84 11.74
C ALA A 24 -11.01 16.12 12.50
N GLY A 25 -9.86 16.03 11.85
CA GLY A 25 -8.58 16.35 12.47
C GLY A 25 -8.45 17.83 12.86
N ARG A 26 -8.99 18.74 12.04
CA ARG A 26 -8.83 20.19 12.23
C ARG A 26 -9.81 20.80 13.23
N TYR A 27 -11.05 20.32 13.24
CA TYR A 27 -12.16 20.92 13.99
C TYR A 27 -12.68 20.04 15.13
N LEU A 28 -12.54 18.71 15.03
CA LEU A 28 -12.94 17.78 16.10
C LEU A 28 -11.73 17.28 16.91
N GLU A 29 -10.51 17.74 16.56
CA GLU A 29 -9.25 17.29 17.16
C GLU A 29 -9.08 15.76 17.13
N ALA A 30 -9.71 15.10 16.15
CA ALA A 30 -9.67 13.66 16.01
C ALA A 30 -8.25 13.19 15.71
N SER A 31 -7.79 12.18 16.47
CA SER A 31 -6.47 11.59 16.26
C SER A 31 -6.57 10.29 15.46
N GLY A 32 -5.92 10.28 14.29
CA GLY A 32 -5.78 9.06 13.49
C GLY A 32 -5.04 7.92 14.21
N ARG A 33 -4.32 8.19 15.31
CA ARG A 33 -3.57 7.17 16.07
C ARG A 33 -4.46 6.07 16.64
N HIS A 34 -5.60 6.43 17.24
CA HIS A 34 -6.51 5.46 17.84
C HIS A 34 -7.20 4.60 16.76
N ILE A 35 -7.58 5.23 15.65
CA ILE A 35 -8.21 4.56 14.52
C ILE A 35 -7.22 3.62 13.83
N ALA A 36 -5.95 4.04 13.66
CA ALA A 36 -4.90 3.23 13.06
C ALA A 36 -4.62 1.93 13.82
N GLY A 37 -4.73 1.93 15.16
CA GLY A 37 -4.62 0.72 15.96
C GLY A 37 -5.73 -0.29 15.65
N ILE A 38 -6.99 0.16 15.65
CA ILE A 38 -8.15 -0.67 15.29
C ILE A 38 -8.01 -1.19 13.85
N MET A 39 -7.58 -0.32 12.93
CA MET A 39 -7.35 -0.69 11.54
C MET A 39 -6.29 -1.78 11.42
N LEU A 40 -5.16 -1.64 12.09
CA LEU A 40 -4.04 -2.57 11.96
C LEU A 40 -4.34 -3.94 12.59
N TYR A 41 -4.98 -3.96 13.76
CA TYR A 41 -5.12 -5.18 14.56
C TYR A 41 -6.45 -5.93 14.34
N ILE A 42 -7.48 -5.26 13.85
CA ILE A 42 -8.82 -5.86 13.69
C ILE A 42 -9.24 -5.83 12.23
N VAL A 43 -9.32 -4.65 11.63
CA VAL A 43 -9.97 -4.52 10.33
C VAL A 43 -9.08 -5.00 9.18
N THR A 44 -7.79 -4.65 9.15
CA THR A 44 -6.85 -5.11 8.11
C THR A 44 -6.78 -6.64 8.06
N PRO A 45 -6.61 -7.35 9.19
CA PRO A 45 -6.63 -8.81 9.20
C PRO A 45 -7.95 -9.39 8.67
N SER A 46 -9.11 -8.80 9.02
CA SER A 46 -10.41 -9.23 8.50
C SER A 46 -10.56 -9.00 6.99
N VAL A 47 -10.07 -7.87 6.47
CA VAL A 47 -10.04 -7.60 5.02
C VAL A 47 -9.10 -8.57 4.31
N VAL A 48 -7.93 -8.84 4.88
CA VAL A 48 -6.99 -9.84 4.34
C VAL A 48 -7.63 -11.22 4.33
N PHE A 49 -8.25 -11.63 5.43
CA PHE A 49 -8.94 -12.91 5.54
C PHE A 49 -10.02 -13.06 4.46
N SER A 50 -10.98 -12.13 4.41
CA SER A 50 -12.08 -12.20 3.44
C SER A 50 -11.61 -12.11 2.00
N GLY A 51 -10.60 -11.28 1.71
CA GLY A 51 -10.01 -11.17 0.38
C GLY A 51 -9.36 -12.47 -0.08
N VAL A 52 -8.60 -13.14 0.80
CA VAL A 52 -7.96 -14.43 0.49
C VAL A 52 -8.99 -15.55 0.38
N MET A 53 -10.03 -15.54 1.21
CA MET A 53 -11.14 -16.49 1.13
C MET A 53 -11.91 -16.39 -0.19
N ALA A 54 -11.96 -15.22 -0.81
CA ALA A 54 -12.59 -15.00 -2.12
C ALA A 54 -11.64 -15.17 -3.31
N ALA A 55 -10.33 -15.29 -3.06
CA ALA A 55 -9.33 -15.37 -4.14
C ALA A 55 -9.31 -16.78 -4.78
N PRO A 56 -9.10 -16.88 -6.10
CA PRO A 56 -8.88 -18.17 -6.76
C PRO A 56 -7.47 -18.68 -6.41
N LEU A 57 -7.34 -19.43 -5.32
CA LEU A 57 -6.05 -19.90 -4.84
C LEU A 57 -5.47 -20.99 -5.74
N THR A 58 -4.45 -20.60 -6.50
CA THR A 58 -3.50 -21.50 -7.15
C THR A 58 -2.14 -21.40 -6.44
N PRO A 59 -1.22 -22.36 -6.63
CA PRO A 59 0.14 -22.22 -6.12
C PRO A 59 0.79 -20.89 -6.52
N ALA A 60 0.59 -20.47 -7.78
CA ALA A 60 1.08 -19.18 -8.27
C ALA A 60 0.55 -18.01 -7.44
N VAL A 61 -0.77 -17.98 -7.17
CA VAL A 61 -1.40 -16.93 -6.36
C VAL A 61 -0.89 -16.95 -4.91
N ILE A 62 -0.71 -18.13 -4.30
CA ILE A 62 -0.18 -18.25 -2.94
C ILE A 62 1.25 -17.69 -2.83
N PHE A 63 2.04 -17.77 -3.91
CA PHE A 63 3.41 -17.21 -3.95
C PHE A 63 3.48 -15.72 -4.30
N LEU A 64 2.38 -15.08 -4.71
CA LEU A 64 2.35 -13.65 -5.05
C LEU A 64 2.81 -12.68 -3.95
N PRO A 65 2.54 -12.92 -2.64
CA PRO A 65 3.08 -12.06 -1.59
C PRO A 65 4.61 -12.06 -1.59
N PHE A 66 5.24 -13.22 -1.86
CA PHE A 66 6.70 -13.34 -1.89
C PHE A 66 7.30 -12.68 -3.15
N LEU A 67 6.64 -12.82 -4.30
CA LEU A 67 7.03 -12.10 -5.52
C LEU A 67 6.99 -10.58 -5.30
N THR A 68 5.88 -10.09 -4.76
CA THR A 68 5.69 -8.66 -4.50
C THR A 68 6.68 -8.16 -3.44
N PHE A 69 6.92 -8.94 -2.39
CA PHE A 69 7.96 -8.68 -1.39
C PHE A 69 9.37 -8.62 -2.00
N GLY A 70 9.69 -9.53 -2.92
CA GLY A 70 10.97 -9.58 -3.62
C GLY A 70 11.19 -8.35 -4.48
N LEU A 71 10.20 -7.96 -5.29
CA LEU A 71 10.23 -6.73 -6.08
C LEU A 71 10.34 -5.48 -5.18
N ALA A 72 9.57 -5.45 -4.08
CA ALA A 72 9.65 -4.40 -3.07
C ALA A 72 11.03 -4.22 -2.48
N SER A 73 11.63 -5.33 -2.08
CA SER A 73 12.97 -5.37 -1.51
C SER A 73 14.02 -4.93 -2.52
N LEU A 74 13.96 -5.44 -3.75
CA LEU A 74 14.88 -5.09 -4.81
C LEU A 74 14.84 -3.59 -5.09
N LEU A 75 13.65 -3.03 -5.34
CA LEU A 75 13.49 -1.62 -5.66
C LEU A 75 13.86 -0.72 -4.48
N GLY A 76 13.50 -1.11 -3.25
CA GLY A 76 13.91 -0.39 -2.04
C GLY A 76 15.43 -0.34 -1.86
N ILE A 77 16.13 -1.47 -2.07
CA ILE A 77 17.60 -1.55 -1.95
C ILE A 77 18.29 -0.76 -3.06
N VAL A 78 17.82 -0.89 -4.31
CA VAL A 78 18.37 -0.14 -5.46
C VAL A 78 18.21 1.36 -5.24
N GLN A 79 17.03 1.81 -4.82
CA GLN A 79 16.80 3.23 -4.58
C GLN A 79 17.58 3.75 -3.36
N LEU A 80 17.84 2.92 -2.34
CA LEU A 80 18.73 3.32 -1.24
C LEU A 80 20.14 3.66 -1.73
N LYS A 81 20.69 2.81 -2.61
CA LYS A 81 22.02 3.02 -3.18
C LYS A 81 22.09 4.33 -3.96
N LEU A 82 21.03 4.67 -4.69
CA LEU A 82 20.93 5.94 -5.40
C LEU A 82 20.74 7.12 -4.42
N ALA A 83 19.89 6.97 -3.41
CA ALA A 83 19.61 7.98 -2.39
C ALA A 83 20.88 8.39 -1.64
N ARG A 84 21.71 7.44 -1.24
CA ARG A 84 22.99 7.70 -0.54
C ARG A 84 23.99 8.52 -1.38
N LYS A 85 23.82 8.58 -2.71
CA LYS A 85 24.66 9.42 -3.59
C LYS A 85 24.14 10.86 -3.71
N LEU A 86 22.83 11.07 -3.54
CA LEU A 86 22.16 12.34 -3.84
C LEU A 86 21.71 13.10 -2.59
N ILE A 87 21.48 12.38 -1.50
CA ILE A 87 20.98 12.87 -0.22
C ILE A 87 22.06 12.62 0.82
N THR A 88 22.57 13.71 1.40
CA THR A 88 23.71 13.68 2.34
C THR A 88 23.28 13.59 3.80
N ASP A 89 21.99 13.69 4.10
CA ASP A 89 21.44 13.61 5.44
C ASP A 89 20.86 12.22 5.77
N GLY A 90 20.43 12.03 7.02
CA GLY A 90 19.86 10.77 7.50
C GLY A 90 18.55 10.34 6.83
N SER A 91 17.86 11.24 6.14
CA SER A 91 16.58 10.95 5.47
C SER A 91 16.73 9.95 4.33
N ALA A 92 17.91 9.81 3.73
CA ALA A 92 18.18 8.82 2.68
C ALA A 92 17.76 7.39 3.06
N SER A 93 17.80 7.06 4.35
CA SER A 93 17.37 5.75 4.88
C SER A 93 15.87 5.49 4.81
N ILE A 94 15.03 6.52 4.63
CA ILE A 94 13.57 6.38 4.48
C ILE A 94 13.15 6.11 3.03
N ILE A 95 13.98 6.46 2.05
CA ILE A 95 13.68 6.25 0.61
C ILE A 95 13.24 4.81 0.26
N PRO A 96 13.81 3.74 0.84
CA PRO A 96 13.35 2.38 0.57
C PRO A 96 11.89 2.15 0.93
N LEU A 97 11.43 2.73 2.05
CA LEU A 97 10.01 2.67 2.44
C LEU A 97 9.14 3.50 1.49
N CYS A 98 9.66 4.64 1.02
CA CYS A 98 8.94 5.47 0.05
C CYS A 98 8.70 4.75 -1.29
N VAL A 99 9.66 3.96 -1.76
CA VAL A 99 9.56 3.29 -3.07
C VAL A 99 8.99 1.89 -2.97
N GLY A 100 9.51 1.10 -2.02
CA GLY A 100 9.18 -0.31 -1.86
C GLY A 100 7.83 -0.58 -1.19
N SER A 101 7.27 0.42 -0.51
CA SER A 101 5.91 0.35 0.01
C SER A 101 4.97 1.25 -0.80
N GLY A 102 3.68 1.08 -0.60
CA GLY A 102 2.64 1.95 -1.14
C GLY A 102 1.48 2.02 -0.18
N ASN A 103 0.60 3.00 -0.36
CA ASN A 103 -0.66 3.03 0.35
C ASN A 103 -1.65 2.01 -0.25
N THR A 104 -1.20 0.77 -0.35
CA THR A 104 -1.92 -0.35 -0.97
C THR A 104 -3.13 -0.74 -0.14
N GLY A 105 -3.06 -0.54 1.17
CA GLY A 105 -4.19 -0.67 2.07
C GLY A 105 -5.23 0.43 1.91
N TYR A 106 -5.02 1.55 2.62
CA TYR A 106 -6.02 2.60 2.79
C TYR A 106 -6.45 3.27 1.49
N PHE A 107 -5.55 3.35 0.50
CA PHE A 107 -5.87 3.93 -0.80
C PHE A 107 -6.14 2.84 -1.86
N GLY A 108 -5.33 1.79 -1.85
CA GLY A 108 -5.33 0.79 -2.91
C GLY A 108 -6.53 -0.17 -2.90
N VAL A 109 -6.94 -0.68 -1.75
CA VAL A 109 -8.10 -1.59 -1.64
C VAL A 109 -9.40 -0.93 -2.13
N PRO A 110 -9.75 0.32 -1.74
CA PRO A 110 -10.93 1.00 -2.27
C PRO A 110 -10.92 1.15 -3.79
N VAL A 111 -9.75 1.47 -4.35
CA VAL A 111 -9.58 1.60 -5.80
C VAL A 111 -9.69 0.23 -6.48
N ALA A 112 -9.11 -0.82 -5.90
CA ALA A 112 -9.21 -2.18 -6.41
C ALA A 112 -10.67 -2.67 -6.44
N LEU A 113 -11.44 -2.42 -5.39
CA LEU A 113 -12.87 -2.74 -5.34
C LEU A 113 -13.65 -2.03 -6.44
N LEU A 114 -13.37 -0.75 -6.64
CA LEU A 114 -14.04 0.06 -7.66
C LEU A 114 -13.75 -0.43 -9.09
N LEU A 115 -12.52 -0.90 -9.34
CA LEU A 115 -12.05 -1.30 -10.68
C LEU A 115 -12.32 -2.76 -11.01
N PHE A 116 -12.12 -3.64 -10.04
CA PHE A 116 -12.08 -5.09 -10.25
C PHE A 116 -13.25 -5.81 -9.56
N GLY A 117 -14.09 -5.10 -8.80
CA GLY A 117 -15.16 -5.71 -8.02
C GLY A 117 -14.64 -6.56 -6.87
N GLU A 118 -15.52 -7.36 -6.28
CA GLU A 118 -15.18 -8.21 -5.13
C GLU A 118 -14.30 -9.40 -5.51
N GLU A 119 -14.51 -10.02 -6.68
CA GLU A 119 -13.69 -11.15 -7.13
C GLU A 119 -12.23 -10.72 -7.38
N GLY A 120 -12.02 -9.56 -8.01
CA GLY A 120 -10.68 -9.08 -8.32
C GLY A 120 -9.92 -8.46 -7.14
N VAL A 121 -10.63 -8.04 -6.07
CA VAL A 121 -9.98 -7.48 -4.87
C VAL A 121 -9.16 -8.53 -4.12
N GLY A 122 -9.53 -9.81 -4.20
CA GLY A 122 -8.82 -10.90 -3.53
C GLY A 122 -7.37 -11.00 -3.99
N LEU A 123 -7.14 -11.02 -5.30
CA LEU A 123 -5.79 -11.02 -5.88
C LEU A 123 -4.99 -9.77 -5.47
N TYR A 124 -5.64 -8.60 -5.47
CA TYR A 124 -5.02 -7.36 -5.02
C TYR A 124 -4.55 -7.44 -3.56
N ILE A 125 -5.38 -7.96 -2.67
CA ILE A 125 -5.10 -8.13 -1.25
C ILE A 125 -3.93 -9.11 -1.02
N VAL A 126 -3.88 -10.19 -1.80
CA VAL A 126 -2.75 -11.14 -1.77
C VAL A 126 -1.44 -10.43 -2.15
N CYS A 127 -1.42 -9.68 -3.25
CA CYS A 127 -0.23 -8.92 -3.63
C CYS A 127 0.12 -7.82 -2.60
N MET A 128 -0.88 -7.14 -2.03
CA MET A 128 -0.71 -6.12 -0.98
C MET A 128 0.02 -6.68 0.24
N LEU A 129 -0.24 -7.93 0.61
CA LEU A 129 0.46 -8.58 1.73
C LEU A 129 1.98 -8.57 1.51
N GLY A 130 2.46 -8.76 0.28
CA GLY A 130 3.89 -8.68 -0.02
C GLY A 130 4.51 -7.32 0.25
N THR A 131 3.80 -6.23 -0.08
CA THR A 131 4.25 -4.86 0.28
C THR A 131 4.26 -4.65 1.80
N THR A 132 3.30 -5.25 2.52
CA THR A 132 3.21 -5.20 3.98
C THR A 132 4.37 -5.95 4.64
N LEU A 133 4.73 -7.13 4.10
CA LEU A 133 5.88 -7.90 4.54
C LEU A 133 7.16 -7.08 4.36
N PHE A 134 7.34 -6.45 3.20
CA PHE A 134 8.51 -5.60 2.93
C PHE A 134 8.61 -4.46 3.93
N GLU A 135 7.52 -3.73 4.12
CA GLU A 135 7.48 -2.57 4.99
C GLU A 135 7.86 -2.91 6.44
N ASN A 136 7.39 -4.05 6.95
CA ASN A 136 7.61 -4.48 8.32
C ASN A 136 8.92 -5.27 8.52
N SER A 137 9.63 -5.62 7.44
CA SER A 137 10.92 -6.31 7.49
C SER A 137 12.06 -5.47 6.88
N VAL A 138 12.39 -5.69 5.60
CA VAL A 138 13.50 -5.08 4.88
C VAL A 138 13.38 -3.56 4.89
N GLY A 139 12.19 -3.02 4.60
CA GLY A 139 11.95 -1.58 4.61
C GLY A 139 12.25 -0.96 5.98
N PHE A 140 11.72 -1.55 7.06
CA PHE A 140 11.98 -1.11 8.42
C PHE A 140 13.47 -1.22 8.80
N TYR A 141 14.11 -2.35 8.48
CA TYR A 141 15.52 -2.58 8.77
C TYR A 141 16.42 -1.56 8.07
N LEU A 142 16.16 -1.25 6.80
CA LEU A 142 16.91 -0.24 6.04
C LEU A 142 16.71 1.17 6.62
N ALA A 143 15.48 1.49 7.05
CA ALA A 143 15.15 2.76 7.69
C ALA A 143 15.77 2.92 9.09
N ALA A 144 15.95 1.82 9.82
CA ALA A 144 16.52 1.80 11.16
C ALA A 144 18.01 2.21 11.21
N ARG A 145 18.74 2.23 10.08
CA ARG A 145 20.17 2.58 10.01
C ARG A 145 21.06 1.79 10.98
N GLY A 146 20.71 0.52 11.24
CA GLY A 146 21.45 -0.32 12.19
C GLY A 146 21.18 -0.02 13.66
N ARG A 147 20.19 0.83 14.00
CA ARG A 147 19.70 1.02 15.38
C ARG A 147 18.91 -0.19 15.91
N TYR A 148 18.44 -1.04 15.01
CA TYR A 148 17.66 -2.23 15.30
C TYR A 148 18.32 -3.43 14.64
N GLU A 149 18.24 -4.58 15.31
CA GLU A 149 18.78 -5.83 14.79
C GLU A 149 17.83 -6.44 13.76
N LEU A 150 18.35 -7.35 12.93
CA LEU A 150 17.51 -8.14 12.01
C LEU A 150 16.40 -8.90 12.77
N LYS A 151 16.68 -9.32 14.01
CA LYS A 151 15.72 -9.98 14.90
C LYS A 151 14.48 -9.13 15.15
N ASP A 152 14.64 -7.82 15.31
CA ASP A 152 13.52 -6.90 15.55
C ASP A 152 12.60 -6.81 14.34
N ALA A 153 13.18 -6.76 13.14
CA ALA A 153 12.42 -6.76 11.89
C ALA A 153 11.63 -8.07 11.71
N LEU A 154 12.25 -9.22 11.98
CA LEU A 154 11.57 -10.53 11.95
C LEU A 154 10.45 -10.62 13.00
N TRP A 155 10.70 -10.12 14.21
CA TRP A 155 9.72 -10.11 15.29
C TRP A 155 8.50 -9.25 14.97
N ARG A 156 8.70 -8.11 14.28
CA ARG A 156 7.61 -7.27 13.79
C ARG A 156 6.75 -8.01 12.77
N VAL A 157 7.37 -8.73 11.83
CA VAL A 157 6.64 -9.56 10.84
C VAL A 157 5.82 -10.62 11.54
N VAL A 158 6.42 -11.43 12.42
CA VAL A 158 5.72 -12.52 13.12
C VAL A 158 4.53 -11.99 13.92
N LYS A 159 4.62 -10.78 14.48
CA LYS A 159 3.53 -10.17 15.24
C LYS A 159 2.39 -9.59 14.39
N LEU A 160 2.48 -9.60 13.06
CA LEU A 160 1.43 -9.04 12.20
C LEU A 160 0.19 -9.96 12.20
N PRO A 161 -0.97 -9.49 12.71
CA PRO A 161 -2.18 -10.30 12.72
C PRO A 161 -2.65 -10.66 11.30
N SER A 162 -2.37 -9.80 10.31
CA SER A 162 -2.68 -10.04 8.90
C SER A 162 -1.98 -11.28 8.31
N ILE A 163 -0.81 -11.68 8.83
CA ILE A 163 -0.15 -12.92 8.39
C ILE A 163 -0.94 -14.14 8.86
N TYR A 164 -1.36 -14.14 10.12
CA TYR A 164 -2.18 -15.24 10.66
C TYR A 164 -3.54 -15.31 9.96
N ALA A 165 -4.16 -14.17 9.67
CA ALA A 165 -5.38 -14.09 8.90
C ALA A 165 -5.20 -14.65 7.48
N PHE A 166 -4.11 -14.29 6.80
CA PHE A 166 -3.75 -14.85 5.49
C PHE A 166 -3.58 -16.36 5.55
N LEU A 167 -2.78 -16.88 6.49
CA LEU A 167 -2.53 -18.31 6.63
C LEU A 167 -3.82 -19.09 6.93
N ALA A 168 -4.65 -18.59 7.84
CA ALA A 168 -5.94 -19.18 8.17
C ALA A 168 -6.87 -19.21 6.94
N ALA A 169 -6.94 -18.10 6.20
CA ALA A 169 -7.76 -18.03 4.99
C ALA A 169 -7.26 -18.97 3.88
N VAL A 170 -5.94 -19.10 3.68
CA VAL A 170 -5.38 -20.06 2.71
C VAL A 170 -5.79 -21.49 3.07
N VAL A 171 -5.64 -21.88 4.33
CA VAL A 171 -6.00 -23.24 4.79
C VAL A 171 -7.50 -23.51 4.58
N LEU A 172 -8.37 -22.56 4.97
CA LEU A 172 -9.82 -22.71 4.85
C LEU A 172 -10.28 -22.71 3.39
N ASN A 173 -9.81 -21.79 2.57
CA ASN A 173 -10.15 -21.72 1.15
C ASN A 173 -9.71 -23.00 0.41
N LEU A 174 -8.49 -23.49 0.63
CA LEU A 174 -8.01 -24.75 0.03
C LEU A 174 -8.78 -25.99 0.50
N SER A 175 -9.38 -25.94 1.69
CA SER A 175 -10.26 -27.01 2.18
C SER A 175 -11.66 -27.00 1.56
N GLY A 176 -11.96 -26.02 0.69
CA GLY A 176 -13.29 -25.83 0.11
C GLY A 176 -14.29 -25.17 1.06
N PHE A 177 -13.82 -24.63 2.19
CA PHE A 177 -14.68 -23.92 3.14
C PHE A 177 -15.00 -22.53 2.61
N GLY A 178 -16.29 -22.21 2.50
CA GLY A 178 -16.76 -20.86 2.20
C GLY A 178 -17.06 -20.08 3.48
N ILE A 179 -16.99 -18.75 3.42
CA ILE A 179 -17.52 -17.91 4.50
C ILE A 179 -19.05 -18.14 4.56
N PRO A 180 -19.63 -18.55 5.70
CA PRO A 180 -21.08 -18.72 5.79
C PRO A 180 -21.82 -17.40 5.52
N ASP A 181 -22.94 -17.46 4.80
CA ASP A 181 -23.69 -16.26 4.34
C ASP A 181 -24.02 -15.27 5.46
N ILE A 182 -24.27 -15.77 6.68
CA ILE A 182 -24.53 -14.93 7.86
C ILE A 182 -23.37 -13.97 8.21
N PHE A 183 -22.13 -14.33 7.86
CA PHE A 183 -20.94 -13.51 8.12
C PHE A 183 -20.53 -12.63 6.94
N VAL A 184 -21.10 -12.82 5.74
CA VAL A 184 -20.75 -12.00 4.57
C VAL A 184 -20.98 -10.50 4.84
N PRO A 185 -22.13 -10.06 5.38
CA PRO A 185 -22.34 -8.64 5.69
C PRO A 185 -21.35 -8.07 6.71
N LEU A 186 -20.81 -8.89 7.62
CA LEU A 186 -19.79 -8.45 8.57
C LEU A 186 -18.50 -8.08 7.83
N PHE A 187 -18.04 -8.93 6.91
CA PHE A 187 -16.82 -8.67 6.15
C PHE A 187 -16.99 -7.51 5.17
N ASP A 188 -18.16 -7.34 4.57
CA ASP A 188 -18.42 -6.18 3.69
C ASP A 188 -18.40 -4.86 4.46
N ASN A 189 -19.00 -4.84 5.66
CA ASN A 189 -18.94 -3.68 6.55
C ASN A 189 -17.50 -3.38 7.00
N LEU A 190 -16.71 -4.40 7.31
CA LEU A 190 -15.29 -4.23 7.66
C LEU A 190 -14.48 -3.69 6.48
N ARG A 191 -14.78 -4.12 5.25
CA ARG A 191 -14.16 -3.61 4.03
C ARG A 191 -14.54 -2.17 3.74
N GLY A 192 -15.82 -1.81 3.93
CA GLY A 192 -16.30 -0.44 3.86
C GLY A 192 -15.64 0.46 4.90
N ALA A 193 -15.56 0.00 6.15
CA ALA A 193 -14.87 0.69 7.23
C ALA A 193 -13.37 0.88 6.94
N TYR A 194 -12.71 -0.15 6.40
CA TYR A 194 -11.32 -0.08 5.98
C TYR A 194 -11.06 1.05 4.98
N SER A 195 -11.93 1.15 3.96
CA SER A 195 -11.89 2.20 2.95
C SER A 195 -12.05 3.59 3.58
N ILE A 196 -13.14 3.80 4.31
CA ILE A 196 -13.51 5.11 4.85
C ILE A 196 -12.49 5.57 5.91
N LEU A 197 -12.23 4.74 6.91
CA LEU A 197 -11.34 5.08 8.02
C LEU A 197 -9.89 5.24 7.55
N GLY A 198 -9.45 4.41 6.60
CA GLY A 198 -8.13 4.53 5.99
C GLY A 198 -7.93 5.88 5.29
N MET A 199 -8.88 6.28 4.45
CA MET A 199 -8.82 7.58 3.76
C MET A 199 -8.98 8.76 4.73
N MET A 200 -9.78 8.61 5.79
CA MET A 200 -9.86 9.62 6.85
C MET A 200 -8.54 9.77 7.62
N ILE A 201 -7.82 8.69 7.91
CA ILE A 201 -6.49 8.75 8.56
C ILE A 201 -5.52 9.60 7.73
N ILE A 202 -5.56 9.47 6.40
CA ILE A 202 -4.77 10.30 5.50
C ILE A 202 -5.16 11.78 5.69
N GLY A 203 -6.46 12.09 5.64
CA GLY A 203 -6.98 13.44 5.84
C GLY A 203 -6.58 14.06 7.18
N MET A 204 -6.74 13.31 8.28
CA MET A 204 -6.36 13.74 9.64
C MET A 204 -4.85 14.01 9.78
N SER A 205 -4.03 13.36 8.96
CA SER A 205 -2.58 13.57 8.98
C SER A 205 -2.14 14.90 8.35
N ILE A 206 -3.05 15.62 7.66
CA ILE A 206 -2.80 16.91 7.02
C ILE A 206 -2.96 18.03 8.06
N THR A 207 -1.89 18.32 8.80
CA THR A 207 -1.89 19.34 9.86
C THR A 207 -1.44 20.73 9.39
N SER A 208 -0.60 20.81 8.35
CA SER A 208 -0.14 22.08 7.76
C SER A 208 0.39 21.88 6.34
N PHE A 209 0.12 22.84 5.46
CA PHE A 209 0.63 22.87 4.08
C PHE A 209 1.99 23.58 3.93
N ARG A 210 2.53 24.19 4.99
CA ARG A 210 3.80 24.93 4.92
C ARG A 210 4.99 23.97 4.94
N GLY A 211 5.89 24.09 3.96
CA GLY A 211 7.15 23.34 3.90
C GLY A 211 7.03 21.87 3.50
N LEU A 212 5.93 21.48 2.82
CA LEU A 212 5.60 20.09 2.48
C LEU A 212 6.73 19.32 1.78
N ALA A 213 7.43 19.96 0.84
CA ALA A 213 8.46 19.28 0.06
C ALA A 213 9.77 19.08 0.83
N GLY A 214 9.98 19.82 1.93
CA GLY A 214 11.23 19.84 2.70
C GLY A 214 12.49 19.81 1.80
N ASN A 215 13.29 18.75 1.91
CA ASN A 215 14.38 18.44 0.99
C ASN A 215 13.83 18.00 -0.39
N ILE A 216 13.95 18.89 -1.37
CA ILE A 216 13.47 18.67 -2.75
C ILE A 216 14.13 17.45 -3.40
N ARG A 217 15.39 17.15 -3.10
CA ARG A 217 16.07 15.97 -3.66
C ARG A 217 15.48 14.67 -3.12
N PHE A 218 15.14 14.64 -1.82
CA PHE A 218 14.43 13.52 -1.22
C PHE A 218 13.07 13.32 -1.89
N THR A 219 12.27 14.38 -1.96
CA THR A 219 10.93 14.33 -2.53
C THR A 219 10.97 13.92 -4.00
N GLY A 220 11.84 14.52 -4.81
CA GLY A 220 12.00 14.17 -6.22
C GLY A 220 12.43 12.72 -6.43
N LEU A 221 13.35 12.20 -5.61
CA LEU A 221 13.80 10.82 -5.70
C LEU A 221 12.70 9.82 -5.27
N ALA A 222 11.92 10.16 -4.25
CA ALA A 222 10.78 9.37 -3.82
C ALA A 222 9.68 9.34 -4.89
N PHE A 223 9.35 10.49 -5.49
CA PHE A 223 8.41 10.59 -6.62
C PHE A 223 8.88 9.76 -7.81
N PHE A 224 10.14 9.93 -8.22
CA PHE A 224 10.71 9.19 -9.35
C PHE A 224 10.69 7.68 -9.10
N GLY A 225 11.12 7.25 -7.91
CA GLY A 225 11.08 5.83 -7.55
C GLY A 225 9.65 5.27 -7.55
N LYS A 226 8.70 6.00 -6.98
CA LYS A 226 7.34 5.51 -6.79
C LYS A 226 6.47 5.57 -8.05
N PHE A 227 6.56 6.63 -8.84
CA PHE A 227 5.69 6.85 -9.99
C PHE A 227 6.34 6.59 -11.35
N VAL A 228 7.65 6.30 -11.38
CA VAL A 228 8.34 5.92 -12.62
C VAL A 228 8.96 4.53 -12.49
N VAL A 229 9.93 4.36 -11.59
CA VAL A 229 10.69 3.10 -11.48
C VAL A 229 9.78 1.92 -11.16
N TRP A 230 8.87 2.11 -10.20
CA TRP A 230 8.00 1.04 -9.75
C TRP A 230 6.94 0.63 -10.81
N PRO A 231 6.19 1.54 -11.45
CA PRO A 231 5.33 1.20 -12.58
C PRO A 231 6.08 0.55 -13.75
N LEU A 232 7.29 1.02 -14.07
CA LEU A 232 8.12 0.38 -15.11
C LEU A 232 8.49 -1.06 -14.75
N ALA A 233 8.81 -1.33 -13.48
CA ALA A 233 9.07 -2.69 -13.03
C ALA A 233 7.82 -3.58 -13.13
N ALA A 234 6.63 -3.05 -12.83
CA ALA A 234 5.37 -3.77 -12.99
C ALA A 234 5.04 -4.04 -14.46
N ILE A 235 5.25 -3.07 -15.35
CA ILE A 235 5.09 -3.23 -16.81
C ILE A 235 6.07 -4.27 -17.34
N LEU A 236 7.33 -4.23 -16.91
CA LEU A 236 8.34 -5.20 -17.31
C LEU A 236 7.95 -6.61 -16.83
N PHE A 237 7.52 -6.75 -15.57
CA PHE A 237 7.01 -8.01 -15.05
C PHE A 237 5.84 -8.53 -15.87
N TRP A 238 4.84 -7.69 -16.14
CA TRP A 238 3.69 -8.06 -16.96
C TRP A 238 4.16 -8.52 -18.35
N TRP A 239 5.00 -7.74 -19.03
CA TRP A 239 5.49 -8.10 -20.36
C TRP A 239 6.24 -9.44 -20.38
N LEU A 240 7.15 -9.66 -19.41
CA LEU A 240 7.90 -10.91 -19.28
C LEU A 240 6.99 -12.10 -19.03
N ASP A 241 6.02 -11.95 -18.13
CA ASP A 241 5.12 -13.05 -17.81
C ASP A 241 4.18 -13.36 -18.98
N ALA A 242 3.60 -12.35 -19.63
CA ALA A 242 2.65 -12.54 -20.72
C ALA A 242 3.28 -13.15 -21.99
N HIS A 243 4.57 -12.92 -22.27
CA HIS A 243 5.22 -13.37 -23.51
C HIS A 243 6.18 -14.54 -23.32
N ILE A 244 6.70 -14.77 -22.11
CA ILE A 244 7.78 -15.74 -21.86
C ILE A 244 7.35 -16.81 -20.86
N LEU A 245 6.86 -16.41 -19.68
CA LEU A 245 6.65 -17.35 -18.57
C LEU A 245 5.26 -18.00 -18.62
N GLY A 246 4.23 -17.22 -18.95
CA GLY A 246 2.82 -17.66 -18.99
C GLY A 246 2.29 -18.16 -17.65
N ILE A 247 2.79 -17.63 -16.52
CA ILE A 247 2.46 -18.17 -15.17
C ILE A 247 1.15 -17.56 -14.65
N TYR A 248 0.92 -16.27 -14.89
CA TYR A 248 -0.20 -15.55 -14.28
C TYR A 248 -1.23 -15.09 -15.30
N GLU A 249 -2.49 -15.09 -14.86
CA GLU A 249 -3.61 -14.54 -15.62
C GLU A 249 -3.58 -13.01 -15.65
N PRO A 250 -4.24 -12.38 -16.65
CA PRO A 250 -4.31 -10.93 -16.77
C PRO A 250 -4.77 -10.20 -15.50
N ALA A 251 -5.66 -10.80 -14.71
CA ALA A 251 -6.15 -10.22 -13.46
C ALA A 251 -5.03 -9.96 -12.44
N VAL A 252 -4.04 -10.84 -12.37
CA VAL A 252 -2.86 -10.69 -11.50
C VAL A 252 -1.98 -9.55 -11.98
N HIS A 253 -1.76 -9.43 -13.30
CA HIS A 253 -1.00 -8.32 -13.87
C HIS A 253 -1.66 -6.97 -13.55
N LYS A 254 -3.00 -6.88 -13.68
CA LYS A 254 -3.76 -5.68 -13.32
C LYS A 254 -3.65 -5.35 -11.82
N ALA A 255 -3.70 -6.36 -10.94
CA ALA A 255 -3.55 -6.19 -9.50
C ALA A 255 -2.15 -5.67 -9.12
N MET A 256 -1.09 -6.28 -9.67
CA MET A 256 0.29 -5.82 -9.46
C MET A 256 0.54 -4.43 -10.05
N PHE A 257 -0.02 -4.14 -11.22
CA PHE A 257 0.05 -2.81 -11.81
C PHE A 257 -0.67 -1.76 -10.95
N LEU A 258 -1.83 -2.08 -10.37
CA LEU A 258 -2.51 -1.17 -9.46
C LEU A 258 -1.69 -0.90 -8.19
N ILE A 259 -1.09 -1.92 -7.58
CA ILE A 259 -0.14 -1.73 -6.46
C ILE A 259 0.96 -0.75 -6.88
N SER A 260 1.36 -0.83 -8.14
CA SER A 260 2.48 -0.09 -8.67
C SER A 260 2.28 1.42 -8.76
N ILE A 261 1.04 1.84 -8.94
CA ILE A 261 0.66 3.23 -9.12
C ILE A 261 0.06 3.87 -7.86
N THR A 262 -0.03 3.12 -6.75
CA THR A 262 -0.45 3.66 -5.45
C THR A 262 0.52 4.74 -4.95
N PRO A 263 0.08 5.72 -4.14
CA PRO A 263 0.99 6.68 -3.52
C PRO A 263 1.85 6.02 -2.45
N ILE A 264 2.77 6.79 -1.85
CA ILE A 264 3.62 6.30 -0.76
C ILE A 264 2.75 5.92 0.45
N ALA A 265 3.14 4.86 1.16
CA ALA A 265 2.43 4.38 2.33
C ALA A 265 2.34 5.42 3.45
N ALA A 266 1.14 5.59 4.03
CA ALA A 266 0.95 6.39 5.24
C ALA A 266 1.82 5.88 6.40
N ASN A 267 2.04 4.56 6.46
CA ASN A 267 2.82 3.94 7.51
C ASN A 267 4.32 4.29 7.45
N THR A 268 4.84 4.77 6.31
CA THR A 268 6.19 5.35 6.22
C THR A 268 6.37 6.52 7.19
N VAL A 269 5.32 7.33 7.41
CA VAL A 269 5.35 8.44 8.38
C VAL A 269 5.46 7.91 9.81
N VAL A 270 4.70 6.85 10.12
CA VAL A 270 4.72 6.20 11.44
C VAL A 270 6.11 5.65 11.72
N ILE A 271 6.70 4.91 10.77
CA ILE A 271 8.04 4.35 10.91
C ILE A 271 9.09 5.45 11.05
N ALA A 272 9.03 6.50 10.22
CA ALA A 272 9.94 7.64 10.31
C ALA A 272 9.86 8.35 11.68
N THR A 273 8.66 8.40 12.27
CA THR A 273 8.44 8.98 13.60
C THR A 273 8.99 8.07 14.70
N LEU A 274 8.72 6.76 14.64
CA LEU A 274 9.22 5.78 15.61
C LEU A 274 10.74 5.70 15.65
N LEU A 275 11.38 5.82 14.48
CA LEU A 275 12.82 5.77 14.34
C LEU A 275 13.51 7.13 14.57
N ASP A 276 12.72 8.20 14.73
CA ASP A 276 13.17 9.59 14.75
C ASP A 276 14.11 9.92 13.56
N VAL A 277 13.59 9.69 12.35
CA VAL A 277 14.31 9.91 11.09
C VAL A 277 13.46 10.74 10.14
N SER A 278 13.67 12.05 10.19
CA SER A 278 13.04 13.03 9.29
C SER A 278 11.51 12.85 9.13
N PRO A 279 10.74 12.71 10.23
CA PRO A 279 9.29 12.42 10.16
C PRO A 279 8.49 13.48 9.39
N ARG A 280 8.88 14.75 9.52
CA ARG A 280 8.26 15.86 8.75
C ARG A 280 8.47 15.72 7.24
N GLN A 281 9.65 15.29 6.82
CA GLN A 281 9.96 15.04 5.40
C GLN A 281 9.11 13.90 4.85
N ALA A 282 9.03 12.79 5.58
CA ALA A 282 8.23 11.64 5.20
C ALA A 282 6.74 12.00 5.09
N ALA A 283 6.20 12.70 6.08
CA ALA A 283 4.81 13.16 6.10
C ALA A 283 4.47 14.06 4.88
N GLY A 284 5.30 15.06 4.61
CA GLY A 284 5.08 15.97 3.49
C GLY A 284 5.17 15.26 2.13
N THR A 285 6.12 14.34 1.98
CA THR A 285 6.28 13.55 0.75
C THR A 285 5.11 12.57 0.53
N VAL A 286 4.64 11.90 1.59
CA VAL A 286 3.44 11.04 1.54
C VAL A 286 2.21 11.83 1.13
N LEU A 287 2.01 13.03 1.70
CA LEU A 287 0.89 13.89 1.34
C LEU A 287 0.96 14.32 -0.14
N LEU A 288 2.12 14.81 -0.59
CA LEU A 288 2.32 15.22 -1.98
C LEU A 288 2.06 14.07 -2.96
N THR A 289 2.60 12.88 -2.68
CA THR A 289 2.37 11.71 -3.54
C THR A 289 0.92 11.26 -3.51
N THR A 290 0.23 11.35 -2.37
CA THR A 290 -1.19 11.03 -2.27
C THR A 290 -2.05 11.99 -3.10
N LEU A 291 -1.78 13.30 -3.04
CA LEU A 291 -2.47 14.29 -3.87
C LEU A 291 -2.18 14.08 -5.37
N PHE A 292 -0.94 13.77 -5.73
CA PHE A 292 -0.57 13.45 -7.10
C PHE A 292 -1.27 12.17 -7.60
N ALA A 293 -1.38 11.15 -6.75
CA ALA A 293 -2.02 9.88 -7.08
C ALA A 293 -3.51 10.03 -7.46
N LEU A 294 -4.20 11.04 -6.93
CA LEU A 294 -5.61 11.34 -7.28
C LEU A 294 -5.79 11.57 -8.79
N ALA A 295 -4.82 12.24 -9.43
CA ALA A 295 -4.83 12.44 -10.87
C ALA A 295 -4.10 11.31 -11.62
N PHE A 296 -2.96 10.86 -11.08
CA PHE A 296 -2.09 9.88 -11.73
C PHE A 296 -2.77 8.52 -11.92
N ILE A 297 -3.48 8.01 -10.91
CA ILE A 297 -4.08 6.68 -10.95
C ILE A 297 -5.13 6.55 -12.06
N PRO A 298 -6.15 7.42 -12.16
CA PRO A 298 -7.10 7.40 -13.28
C PRO A 298 -6.44 7.46 -14.65
N VAL A 299 -5.39 8.27 -14.80
CA VAL A 299 -4.65 8.40 -16.07
C VAL A 299 -3.95 7.09 -16.39
N MET A 300 -3.15 6.53 -15.48
CA MET A 300 -2.41 5.29 -15.70
C MET A 300 -3.33 4.10 -15.95
N ILE A 301 -4.44 4.01 -15.22
CA ILE A 301 -5.46 2.97 -15.42
C ILE A 301 -6.07 3.11 -16.81
N SER A 302 -6.43 4.32 -17.25
CA SER A 302 -7.02 4.53 -18.58
C SER A 302 -6.05 4.26 -19.74
N LEU A 303 -4.75 4.21 -19.47
CA LEU A 303 -3.72 3.86 -20.45
C LEU A 303 -3.43 2.35 -20.45
N ALA A 304 -3.61 1.69 -19.32
CA ALA A 304 -3.30 0.26 -19.14
C ALA A 304 -4.51 -0.66 -19.38
N PHE A 305 -5.72 -0.18 -19.15
CA PHE A 305 -6.99 -0.91 -19.29
C PHE A 305 -7.92 -0.19 -20.28
#